data_AF-A0A9Q3H654-F1
#
_entry.id   AF-A0A9Q3H654-F1
#
_cell.length_a   1.000
_cell.length_b   1.000
_cell.length_c   1.000
_cell.angle_alpha   90.00
_cell.angle_beta   90.00
_cell.angle_gamma   90.00
#
_symmetry.space_group_name_H-M   'P 1'
#
loop_
_entity.id
_entity.type
_entity.pdbx_description
1 polymer ?
#
loop_
_entity_poly.entity_id
_entity_poly.type
_entity_poly.pdbx_seq_one_letter_code
_entity_poly.pdbx_strand_id
1 'polypeptide(L)'
;MVRQVYRTALCPFVEKIEQEPWIRGRHQLLLMEDNAPIHTAAFSNQWRKQNGILKMEWPAHSPDLNPIKNIWKLMKSQISKLYQPQNLEELKHAIWSCWSNIHPGILNAKEDADGH
;
A
#
# COMPACT_ATOMS: atom_id res chain seq x y z
N MET A 1 3.89 15.65 -6.88
CA MET A 1 3.62 14.19 -6.92
C MET A 1 2.86 13.71 -5.68
N VAL A 2 3.42 13.73 -4.46
CA VAL A 2 2.74 13.20 -3.26
C VAL A 2 1.43 13.90 -2.88
N ARG A 3 1.37 15.24 -2.98
CA ARG A 3 0.12 15.99 -2.78
C ARG A 3 -1.02 15.51 -3.68
N GLN A 4 -0.72 15.19 -4.93
CA GLN A 4 -1.72 14.73 -5.89
C GLN A 4 -2.20 13.33 -5.49
N VAL A 5 -1.29 12.42 -5.19
CA VAL A 5 -1.65 11.06 -4.72
C VAL A 5 -2.51 11.10 -3.47
N TYR A 6 -2.15 11.90 -2.47
CA TYR A 6 -2.96 12.02 -1.26
C TYR A 6 -4.36 12.53 -1.56
N ARG A 7 -4.48 13.57 -2.39
CA ARG A 7 -5.77 14.17 -2.72
C ARG A 7 -6.64 13.29 -3.62
N THR A 8 -6.07 12.67 -4.65
CA THR A 8 -6.86 12.01 -5.71
C THR A 8 -7.05 10.51 -5.47
N ALA A 9 -6.24 9.90 -4.62
CA ALA A 9 -6.33 8.47 -4.34
C ALA A 9 -6.56 8.19 -2.85
N LEU A 10 -5.69 8.72 -1.97
CA LEU A 10 -5.74 8.33 -0.56
C LEU A 10 -6.99 8.85 0.16
N CYS A 11 -7.28 10.15 0.12
CA CYS A 11 -8.45 10.69 0.85
C CYS A 11 -9.77 10.05 0.38
N PRO A 12 -10.07 9.95 -0.93
CA PRO A 12 -11.30 9.29 -1.39
C PRO A 12 -11.38 7.82 -0.95
N PHE A 13 -10.24 7.12 -0.90
CA PHE A 13 -10.19 5.75 -0.42
C PHE A 13 -10.46 5.64 1.08
N VAL A 14 -9.82 6.47 1.90
CA VAL A 14 -10.03 6.51 3.36
C VAL A 14 -11.48 6.85 3.67
N GLU A 15 -12.01 7.93 3.09
CA GLU A 15 -13.41 8.34 3.27
C GLU A 15 -14.38 7.21 2.92
N LYS A 16 -14.14 6.53 1.79
CA LYS A 16 -14.96 5.37 1.40
C LYS A 16 -14.89 4.24 2.43
N ILE A 17 -13.69 3.84 2.85
CA ILE A 17 -13.49 2.71 3.76
C ILE A 17 -14.05 3.02 5.16
N GLU A 18 -13.97 4.27 5.62
CA GLU A 18 -14.55 4.70 6.91
C GLU A 18 -16.08 4.59 6.94
N GLN A 19 -16.74 4.66 5.77
CA GLN A 19 -18.19 4.46 5.66
C GLN A 19 -18.59 2.98 5.62
N GLU A 20 -17.65 2.05 5.43
CA GLU A 20 -17.98 0.62 5.36
C GLU A 20 -18.55 0.13 6.72
N PRO A 21 -19.68 -0.60 6.74
CA PRO A 21 -20.35 -1.00 7.97
C PRO A 21 -19.49 -1.79 8.96
N TRP A 22 -18.48 -2.51 8.47
CA TRP A 22 -17.55 -3.25 9.32
C TRP A 22 -16.45 -2.36 9.94
N ILE A 23 -16.16 -1.17 9.39
CA ILE A 23 -15.17 -0.22 9.95
C ILE A 23 -15.87 0.83 10.81
N ARG A 24 -16.97 1.39 10.29
CA ARG A 24 -17.63 2.58 10.84
C ARG A 24 -17.96 2.42 12.32
N GLY A 25 -17.33 3.25 13.17
CA GLY A 25 -17.56 3.28 14.61
C GLY A 25 -17.03 2.05 15.37
N ARG A 26 -16.27 1.16 14.71
CA ARG A 26 -15.75 -0.08 15.29
C ARG A 26 -14.22 -0.16 15.25
N HIS A 27 -13.60 0.37 14.19
CA HIS A 27 -12.16 0.30 13.99
C HIS A 27 -11.58 1.67 13.63
N GLN A 28 -10.35 1.91 14.10
CA GLN A 28 -9.54 3.05 13.70
C GLN A 28 -8.64 2.64 12.53
N LEU A 29 -8.62 3.47 11.47
CA LEU A 29 -7.73 3.25 10.34
C LEU A 29 -6.36 3.88 10.62
N LEU A 30 -5.30 3.11 10.40
CA LEU A 30 -3.92 3.58 10.46
C LEU A 30 -3.30 3.47 9.06
N LEU A 31 -2.75 4.58 8.56
CA LEU A 31 -1.97 4.60 7.34
C LEU A 31 -0.58 4.03 7.62
N MET A 32 -0.25 2.95 6.92
CA MET A 32 1.08 2.40 6.87
C MET A 32 1.84 2.92 5.64
N GLU A 33 2.93 3.66 5.86
CA GLU A 33 3.88 4.06 4.82
C GLU A 33 5.29 4.00 5.42
N ASP A 34 6.31 3.78 4.59
CA ASP A 34 7.68 3.76 5.08
C ASP A 34 8.17 5.16 5.49
N ASN A 35 9.36 5.23 6.06
CA ASN A 35 9.97 6.49 6.49
C ASN A 35 10.84 7.12 5.39
N ALA A 36 10.56 6.89 4.10
CA ALA A 36 11.27 7.61 3.06
C ALA A 36 11.10 9.14 3.26
N PRO A 37 12.09 9.96 2.86
CA PRO A 37 12.08 11.41 3.16
C PRO A 37 10.82 12.14 2.73
N ILE A 38 10.18 11.69 1.64
CA ILE A 38 8.93 12.29 1.14
C ILE A 38 7.72 11.99 2.04
N HIS A 39 7.74 10.88 2.76
CA HIS A 39 6.70 10.47 3.71
C HIS A 39 6.89 11.12 5.08
N THR A 40 8.13 11.45 5.47
CA THR A 40 8.45 12.11 6.73
C THR A 40 8.57 13.64 6.62
N ALA A 41 8.51 14.19 5.40
CA ALA A 41 8.55 15.63 5.16
C ALA A 41 7.43 16.39 5.90
N ALA A 42 7.72 17.63 6.28
CA ALA A 42 6.79 18.51 7.01
C ALA A 42 5.42 18.63 6.30
N PHE A 43 5.43 18.76 4.97
CA PHE A 43 4.21 18.80 4.17
C PHE A 43 3.34 17.55 4.37
N SER A 44 3.93 16.35 4.27
CA SER A 44 3.20 15.09 4.37
C SER A 44 2.62 14.89 5.78
N ASN A 45 3.38 15.24 6.81
CA ASN A 45 2.90 15.25 8.20
C ASN A 45 1.74 16.23 8.40
N GLN A 46 1.88 17.47 7.93
CA GLN A 46 0.83 18.48 8.05
C GLN A 46 -0.43 18.09 7.30
N TRP A 47 -0.29 17.55 6.09
CA TRP A 47 -1.40 17.11 5.26
C TRP A 47 -2.21 16.00 5.95
N ARG A 48 -1.53 14.98 6.47
CA ARG A 48 -2.19 13.90 7.23
C ARG A 48 -2.96 14.45 8.43
N LYS A 49 -2.32 15.31 9.22
CA LYS A 49 -2.94 15.95 10.39
C LYS A 49 -4.21 16.73 10.01
N GLN A 50 -4.17 17.49 8.92
CA GLN A 50 -5.31 18.28 8.44
C GLN A 50 -6.48 17.41 7.94
N ASN A 51 -6.20 16.20 7.47
CA ASN A 51 -7.21 15.27 6.95
C ASN A 51 -7.58 14.18 7.97
N GLY A 52 -7.16 14.28 9.22
CA GLY A 52 -7.46 13.28 10.25
C GLY A 52 -6.82 11.90 10.02
N ILE A 53 -5.86 11.79 9.10
CA ILE A 53 -5.20 10.52 8.76
C ILE A 53 -4.12 10.24 9.80
N LEU A 54 -4.32 9.17 10.58
CA LEU A 54 -3.32 8.68 11.52
C LEU A 54 -2.28 7.84 10.78
N LYS A 55 -1.00 8.09 11.04
CA LYS A 55 0.11 7.29 10.51
C LYS A 55 0.56 6.31 11.58
N MET A 56 0.74 5.05 11.20
CA MET A 56 1.36 4.04 12.05
C MET A 56 2.84 4.40 12.30
N GLU A 57 3.27 4.34 13.56
CA GLU A 57 4.70 4.44 13.87
C GLU A 57 5.42 3.22 13.30
N TRP A 58 6.50 3.47 12.57
CA TRP A 58 7.24 2.42 11.88
C TRP A 58 8.72 2.53 12.21
N PRO A 59 9.40 1.44 12.61
CA PRO A 59 10.83 1.48 12.88
C PRO A 59 11.62 1.90 11.64
N ALA A 60 12.62 2.76 11.85
CA ALA A 60 13.57 3.13 10.80
C ALA A 60 14.34 1.87 10.35
N HIS A 61 14.62 1.76 9.04
CA HIS A 61 15.37 0.65 8.46
C HIS A 61 14.69 -0.74 8.52
N SER A 62 13.36 -0.80 8.59
CA SER A 62 12.59 -2.06 8.42
C SER A 62 11.81 -2.08 7.09
N PRO A 63 12.50 -2.06 5.93
CA PRO A 63 11.86 -2.21 4.64
C PRO A 63 11.10 -3.53 4.52
N ASP A 64 11.65 -4.59 5.14
CA ASP A 64 11.18 -5.98 4.99
C ASP A 64 9.84 -6.24 5.67
N LEU A 65 9.50 -5.41 6.65
CA LEU A 65 8.24 -5.51 7.38
C LEU A 65 7.06 -4.90 6.61
N ASN A 66 7.27 -4.22 5.47
CA ASN A 66 6.18 -3.62 4.71
C ASN A 66 5.47 -4.66 3.83
N PRO A 67 4.21 -5.03 4.11
CA PRO A 67 3.48 -6.08 3.38
C PRO A 67 3.41 -5.80 1.87
N ILE A 68 3.38 -4.54 1.46
CA ILE A 68 3.31 -4.17 0.03
C ILE A 68 4.56 -4.62 -0.74
N LYS A 69 5.72 -4.77 -0.06
CA LYS A 69 6.94 -5.26 -0.73
C LYS A 69 6.82 -6.71 -1.14
N ASN A 70 6.11 -7.53 -0.35
CA ASN A 70 5.83 -8.92 -0.71
C ASN A 70 4.96 -8.98 -1.97
N ILE A 71 3.94 -8.12 -2.05
CA ILE A 71 3.08 -7.99 -3.23
C ILE A 71 3.91 -7.57 -4.45
N TRP A 72 4.75 -6.54 -4.32
CA TRP A 72 5.61 -6.10 -5.42
C TRP A 72 6.58 -7.19 -5.89
N LYS A 73 7.16 -7.95 -4.97
CA LYS A 73 8.05 -9.07 -5.30
C LYS A 73 7.30 -10.16 -6.08
N LEU A 74 6.09 -10.51 -5.64
CA LEU A 74 5.22 -11.46 -6.33
C LEU A 74 4.89 -10.99 -7.74
N MET A 75 4.40 -9.75 -7.88
CA MET A 75 4.04 -9.18 -9.17
C MET A 75 5.24 -9.14 -10.13
N LYS A 76 6.41 -8.67 -9.67
CA LYS A 76 7.62 -8.66 -10.50
C LYS A 76 8.00 -10.05 -10.99
N SER A 77 7.90 -11.06 -10.12
CA SER A 77 8.13 -12.45 -10.51
C SER A 77 7.11 -12.95 -11.53
N GLN A 78 5.82 -12.63 -11.39
CA GLN A 78 4.80 -13.04 -12.35
C GLN A 78 4.95 -12.35 -13.69
N ILE A 79 5.16 -11.03 -13.71
CA ILE A 79 5.39 -10.24 -14.93
C ILE A 79 6.59 -10.79 -15.69
N SER A 80 7.71 -11.04 -15.00
CA SER A 80 8.93 -11.55 -15.63
C SER A 80 8.77 -12.96 -16.19
N LYS A 81 7.95 -13.82 -15.59
CA LYS A 81 7.80 -15.22 -16.02
C LYS A 81 6.74 -15.40 -17.09
N LEU A 82 5.61 -14.67 -16.97
CA LEU A 82 4.41 -14.93 -17.76
C LEU A 82 4.22 -13.94 -18.92
N TYR A 83 4.64 -12.69 -18.74
CA TYR A 83 4.29 -11.61 -19.68
C TYR A 83 5.49 -11.12 -20.49
N GLN A 84 6.68 -11.02 -19.89
CA GLN A 84 7.92 -10.58 -20.56
C GLN A 84 7.73 -9.34 -21.48
N PRO A 85 7.13 -8.25 -20.96
CA PRO A 85 6.73 -7.11 -21.78
C PRO A 85 7.93 -6.41 -22.42
N GLN A 86 7.79 -6.04 -23.69
CA GLN A 86 8.85 -5.38 -24.48
C GLN A 86 8.62 -3.86 -24.63
N ASN A 87 7.44 -3.38 -24.25
CA ASN A 87 7.10 -1.96 -24.29
C ASN A 87 6.23 -1.53 -23.10
N LEU A 88 6.02 -0.22 -22.98
CA LEU A 88 5.29 0.37 -21.86
C LEU A 88 3.83 -0.09 -21.77
N GLU A 89 3.15 -0.28 -22.90
CA GLU A 89 1.74 -0.68 -22.92
C GLU A 89 1.57 -2.14 -22.48
N GLU A 90 2.44 -3.03 -22.96
CA GLU A 90 2.49 -4.41 -22.48
C GLU A 90 2.82 -4.48 -20.98
N LEU A 91 3.74 -3.64 -20.50
CA LEU A 91 4.08 -3.60 -19.08
C LEU A 91 2.88 -3.13 -18.23
N LYS A 92 2.17 -2.08 -18.66
CA LYS A 92 0.94 -1.61 -17.97
C LYS A 92 -0.11 -2.72 -17.91
N HIS A 93 -0.33 -3.40 -19.04
CA HIS A 93 -1.29 -4.51 -19.08
C HIS A 93 -0.87 -5.64 -18.14
N ALA A 94 0.40 -6.05 -18.17
CA ALA A 94 0.93 -7.09 -17.29
C ALA A 94 0.80 -6.74 -15.80
N ILE A 95 1.09 -5.49 -15.42
CA ILE A 95 0.90 -4.99 -14.05
C ILE A 95 -0.56 -5.11 -13.63
N TRP A 96 -1.49 -4.66 -14.48
CA TRP A 96 -2.92 -4.71 -14.18
C TRP A 96 -3.43 -6.15 -14.07
N SER A 97 -3.06 -7.02 -15.00
CA SER A 97 -3.43 -8.43 -14.97
C SER A 97 -2.86 -9.15 -13.75
N CYS A 98 -1.61 -8.88 -13.36
CA CYS A 98 -1.03 -9.49 -12.15
C CYS A 98 -1.77 -9.01 -10.91
N TRP A 99 -1.99 -7.70 -10.77
CA TRP A 99 -2.67 -7.11 -9.61
C TRP A 99 -4.08 -7.71 -9.41
N SER A 100 -4.87 -7.79 -10.48
CA SER A 100 -6.24 -8.30 -10.44
C SER A 100 -6.33 -9.81 -10.12
N ASN A 101 -5.23 -10.55 -10.27
CA ASN A 101 -5.15 -11.98 -9.96
C ASN A 101 -4.51 -12.29 -8.61
N ILE A 102 -4.13 -11.28 -7.81
CA ILE A 102 -3.61 -11.51 -6.46
C ILE A 102 -4.75 -11.98 -5.56
N HIS A 103 -4.64 -13.21 -5.05
CA HIS A 103 -5.60 -13.72 -4.08
C HIS A 103 -5.43 -12.99 -2.72
N PRO A 104 -6.52 -12.51 -2.09
CA PRO A 104 -6.43 -11.77 -0.82
C PRO A 104 -5.71 -12.51 0.31
N GLY A 105 -5.79 -13.84 0.33
CA GLY A 105 -5.10 -14.68 1.32
C GLY A 105 -3.56 -14.58 1.31
N ILE A 106 -2.95 -14.01 0.26
CA ILE A 106 -1.50 -13.77 0.19
C ILE A 106 -1.06 -12.72 1.23
N LEU A 107 -1.95 -11.84 1.67
CA LEU A 107 -1.66 -10.82 2.66
C LEU A 107 -1.46 -11.42 4.07
N ASN A 108 -2.11 -12.55 4.36
CA ASN A 108 -2.13 -13.16 5.69
C ASN A 108 -1.03 -14.23 5.88
N ALA A 109 -0.40 -14.69 4.80
CA ALA A 109 0.49 -15.85 4.81
C ALA A 109 1.87 -15.64 5.49
N LYS A 110 2.09 -14.53 6.18
CA LYS A 110 3.35 -14.23 6.89
C LYS A 110 3.21 -13.96 8.38
N GLU A 111 2.01 -13.83 8.93
CA GLU A 111 1.86 -13.69 10.38
C GLU A 111 2.07 -15.02 11.13
N ASP A 112 1.98 -16.17 10.44
CA ASP A 112 2.10 -17.50 11.05
C ASP A 112 3.53 -18.09 11.05
N ALA A 113 4.54 -17.36 10.55
CA ALA A 113 5.89 -17.90 10.36
C ALA A 113 6.91 -17.52 11.45
N ASP A 114 6.61 -16.53 12.31
CA ASP A 114 7.52 -16.07 13.37
C ASP A 114 6.96 -16.37 14.78
N GLY A 115 6.42 -17.58 14.95
CA GLY A 115 6.15 -18.16 16.26
C GLY A 115 7.43 -18.56 16.98
N HIS A 116 8.14 -17.58 17.53
CA HIS A 116 9.15 -17.75 18.58
C HIS A 116 8.94 -16.72 19.69
#